data_AF-A0A367IMK5-F1
#
_entry.id   AF-A0A367IMK5-F1
#
_cell.length_a   1.000
_cell.length_b   1.000
_cell.length_c   1.000
_cell.angle_alpha   90.00
_cell.angle_beta   90.00
_cell.angle_gamma   90.00
#
_symmetry.space_group_name_H-M   'P 1'
#
loop_
_entity.id
_entity.type
_entity.pdbx_description
1 polymer ?
#
loop_
_entity_poly.entity_id
_entity_poly.type
_entity_poly.pdbx_seq_one_letter_code
_entity_poly.pdbx_strand_id
1 'polypeptide(L)'
;GRNGRSVTLVGEADRKMLKMAIKSTAGSQVKNRVVPAELVQKFKLKIEKLQKKIKEVLEEEKEEKAIRNAEMQLKRSENLIKHQDEIMSRPARTWFQSEKDKKKAKHQATEPKKEKVEKKTKKDKYEGMSRRKRRRLQAMEEEAEERRLQKEEKESKKKK
;
A
#
# COMPACT_ATOMS: atom_id res chain seq x y z
N GLY A 1 -3.34 -1.03 30.00
CA GLY A 1 -2.02 -1.26 29.40
C GLY A 1 -0.92 -0.91 30.39
N ARG A 2 0.19 -1.66 30.38
CA ARG A 2 1.30 -1.71 31.35
C ARG A 2 1.06 -2.51 32.65
N ASN A 3 -0.16 -2.51 33.21
CA ASN A 3 -0.51 -3.27 34.43
C ASN A 3 -1.40 -4.51 34.18
N GLY A 4 -1.37 -5.09 32.97
CA GLY A 4 -2.19 -6.29 32.63
C GLY A 4 -3.71 -6.07 32.56
N ARG A 5 -4.21 -4.85 32.80
CA ARG A 5 -5.64 -4.52 32.70
C ARG A 5 -5.98 -3.97 31.31
N SER A 6 -6.97 -4.58 30.66
CA SER A 6 -7.65 -4.12 29.45
C SER A 6 -8.97 -3.45 29.80
N VAL A 7 -9.37 -2.47 28.98
CA VAL A 7 -10.67 -1.79 29.09
C VAL A 7 -11.28 -1.79 27.69
N THR A 8 -12.52 -2.22 27.58
CA THR A 8 -13.28 -2.25 26.33
C THR A 8 -14.47 -1.31 26.47
N LEU A 9 -14.62 -0.38 25.52
CA LEU A 9 -15.80 0.47 25.41
C LEU A 9 -16.81 -0.23 24.51
N VAL A 10 -18.06 -0.32 24.96
CA VAL A 10 -19.11 -1.09 24.27
C VAL A 10 -20.31 -0.18 24.07
N GLY A 11 -20.81 -0.09 22.83
CA GLY A 11 -22.04 0.60 22.49
C GLY A 11 -23.29 -0.21 22.86
N GLU A 12 -24.48 0.39 22.73
CA GLU A 12 -25.74 -0.29 23.05
C GLU A 12 -26.02 -1.51 22.15
N ALA A 13 -25.63 -1.42 20.86
CA ALA A 13 -25.78 -2.49 19.88
C ALA A 13 -25.01 -3.77 20.25
N ASP A 14 -23.82 -3.62 20.82
CA ASP A 14 -22.87 -4.73 21.05
C ASP A 14 -23.05 -5.41 22.41
N ARG A 15 -24.05 -5.01 23.21
CA ARG A 15 -24.32 -5.62 24.53
C ARG A 15 -24.57 -7.12 24.46
N LYS A 16 -25.19 -7.60 23.38
CA LYS A 16 -25.41 -9.04 23.16
C LYS A 16 -24.08 -9.78 22.96
N MET A 17 -23.18 -9.22 22.15
CA MET A 17 -21.85 -9.78 21.94
C MET A 17 -21.02 -9.79 23.22
N LEU A 18 -21.06 -8.72 24.01
CA LEU A 18 -20.39 -8.66 25.31
C LEU A 18 -20.89 -9.78 26.24
N LYS A 19 -22.21 -10.00 26.33
CA LYS A 19 -22.79 -11.07 27.17
C LYS A 19 -22.30 -12.45 26.73
N MET A 20 -22.22 -12.71 25.42
CA MET A 20 -21.70 -13.97 24.89
C MET A 20 -20.21 -14.15 25.21
N ALA A 21 -19.41 -13.09 25.06
CA ALA A 21 -17.99 -13.11 25.37
C ALA A 21 -17.70 -13.31 26.87
N ILE A 22 -18.50 -12.72 27.76
CA ILE A 22 -18.39 -12.96 29.21
C ILE A 22 -18.76 -14.41 29.53
N LYS A 23 -19.79 -14.96 28.88
CA LYS A 23 -20.21 -16.35 29.09
C LYS A 23 -19.17 -17.37 28.61
N SER A 24 -18.46 -17.08 27.51
CA SER A 24 -17.39 -17.96 27.00
C SER A 24 -16.10 -17.89 27.82
N THR A 25 -15.86 -16.78 28.52
CA THR A 25 -14.69 -16.57 29.38
C THR A 25 -15.01 -16.90 30.84
N ALA A 26 -15.26 -18.18 31.11
CA ALA A 26 -15.49 -18.66 32.47
C ALA A 26 -14.25 -18.40 33.36
N GLY A 27 -14.39 -17.57 34.39
CA GLY A 27 -13.36 -17.35 35.41
C GLY A 27 -12.72 -15.95 35.46
N SER A 28 -13.05 -15.04 34.54
CA SER A 28 -12.55 -13.65 34.59
C SER A 28 -13.56 -12.71 35.24
N GLN A 29 -13.18 -12.04 36.34
CA GLN A 29 -14.03 -11.04 37.00
C GLN A 29 -14.07 -9.74 36.18
N VAL A 30 -15.09 -9.59 35.34
CA VAL A 30 -15.32 -8.37 34.56
C VAL A 30 -16.09 -7.36 35.39
N LYS A 31 -15.48 -6.19 35.65
CA LYS A 31 -16.16 -5.06 36.31
C LYS A 31 -16.95 -4.27 35.26
N ASN A 32 -18.28 -4.35 35.32
CA ASN A 32 -19.16 -3.53 34.50
C ASN A 32 -19.27 -2.11 35.08
N ARG A 33 -19.09 -1.08 34.25
CA ARG A 33 -19.33 0.32 34.61
C ARG A 33 -20.17 0.97 33.52
N VAL A 34 -21.24 1.64 33.93
CA VAL A 34 -22.11 2.39 33.03
C VAL A 34 -21.73 3.86 33.09
N VAL A 35 -21.49 4.47 31.92
CA VAL A 35 -21.20 5.90 31.83
C VAL A 35 -22.52 6.66 31.65
N PRO A 36 -22.83 7.65 32.51
CA PRO A 36 -24.01 8.51 32.34
C PRO A 36 -24.01 9.26 31.00
N ALA A 37 -25.17 9.35 30.35
CA ALA A 37 -25.31 10.02 29.06
C ALA A 37 -24.91 11.51 29.11
N GLU A 38 -25.19 12.20 30.22
CA GLU A 38 -24.82 13.60 30.43
C GLU A 38 -23.29 13.83 30.35
N LEU A 39 -22.51 12.89 30.90
CA LEU A 39 -21.05 12.98 30.83
C LEU A 39 -20.58 12.80 29.39
N VAL A 40 -21.16 11.85 28.65
CA VAL A 40 -20.84 11.64 27.23
C VAL A 40 -21.12 12.91 26.42
N GLN A 41 -22.25 13.57 26.65
CA GLN A 41 -22.57 14.85 25.99
C GLN A 41 -21.57 15.96 26.34
N LYS A 42 -21.20 16.11 27.63
CA LYS A 42 -20.18 17.08 28.07
C LYS A 42 -18.85 16.86 27.35
N PHE A 43 -18.40 15.61 27.24
CA PHE A 43 -17.14 15.29 26.54
C PHE A 43 -17.26 15.44 25.03
N LYS A 44 -18.41 15.11 24.44
CA LYS A 44 -18.69 15.35 23.01
C LYS A 44 -18.54 16.84 22.67
N LEU A 45 -19.15 17.73 23.46
CA LEU A 45 -19.01 19.18 23.29
C LEU A 45 -17.56 19.66 23.46
N LYS A 46 -16.80 19.07 24.39
CA LYS A 46 -15.36 19.38 24.53
C LYS A 46 -14.58 18.97 23.28
N ILE A 47 -14.84 17.78 22.74
CA ILE A 47 -14.18 17.28 21.53
C ILE A 47 -14.52 18.17 20.33
N GLU A 48 -15.78 18.52 20.14
CA GLU A 48 -16.23 19.42 19.06
C GLU A 48 -15.56 20.80 19.14
N LYS A 49 -15.42 21.36 20.34
CA LYS A 49 -14.69 22.62 20.56
C LYS A 49 -13.21 22.51 20.19
N LEU A 50 -12.56 21.39 20.52
CA LEU A 50 -11.14 21.17 20.23
C LEU A 50 -10.88 20.81 18.77
N GLN A 51 -11.85 20.21 18.07
CA GLN A 51 -11.68 19.72 16.71
C GLN A 51 -11.25 20.82 15.73
N LYS A 52 -11.73 22.05 15.91
CA LYS A 52 -11.31 23.20 15.08
C LYS A 52 -9.82 23.50 15.26
N LYS A 53 -9.37 23.62 16.51
CA LYS A 53 -7.96 23.89 16.84
C LYS A 53 -7.05 22.76 16.38
N ILE A 54 -7.48 21.51 16.51
CA ILE A 54 -6.71 20.35 16.04
C ILE A 54 -6.52 20.41 14.52
N LYS A 55 -7.57 20.79 13.77
CA LYS A 55 -7.46 20.93 12.31
C LYS A 55 -6.48 22.03 11.91
N GLU A 56 -6.57 23.18 12.57
CA GLU A 56 -5.66 24.31 12.36
C GLU A 56 -4.20 23.91 12.60
N VAL A 57 -3.90 23.27 13.75
CA VAL A 57 -2.55 22.77 14.05
C VAL A 57 -2.08 21.74 13.03
N LEU A 58 -2.95 20.83 12.56
CA LEU A 58 -2.58 19.84 11.54
C LEU A 58 -2.31 20.45 10.16
N GLU A 59 -2.92 21.59 9.86
CA GLU A 59 -2.65 22.34 8.63
C GLU A 59 -1.32 23.09 8.75
N GLU A 60 -1.10 23.79 9.87
CA GLU A 60 0.16 24.46 10.19
C GLU A 60 1.35 23.49 10.18
N GLU A 61 1.24 22.32 10.85
CA GLU A 61 2.29 21.30 10.85
C GLU A 61 2.62 20.77 9.45
N LYS A 62 1.63 20.70 8.54
CA LYS A 62 1.87 20.28 7.15
C LYS A 62 2.62 21.35 6.38
N GLU A 63 2.26 22.61 6.57
CA GLU A 63 2.91 23.76 5.94
C GLU A 63 4.36 23.88 6.43
N GLU A 64 4.58 23.84 7.74
CA GLU A 64 5.93 23.84 8.34
C GLU A 64 6.77 22.68 7.81
N LYS A 65 6.19 21.49 7.70
CA LYS A 65 6.89 20.33 7.14
C LYS A 65 7.26 20.54 5.67
N ALA A 66 6.40 21.16 4.88
CA ALA A 66 6.68 21.48 3.49
C ALA A 66 7.82 22.50 3.37
N ILE A 67 7.78 23.58 4.17
CA ILE A 67 8.83 24.60 4.23
C ILE A 67 10.16 23.96 4.63
N ARG A 68 10.19 23.15 5.68
CA ARG A 68 11.41 22.47 6.14
C ARG A 68 12.02 21.57 5.06
N ASN A 69 11.20 20.89 4.28
CA ASN A 69 11.68 20.08 3.16
C ASN A 69 12.26 20.95 2.04
N ALA A 70 11.62 22.07 1.72
CA ALA A 70 12.12 23.02 0.74
C ALA A 70 13.46 23.63 1.19
N GLU A 71 13.58 24.06 2.44
CA GLU A 71 14.83 24.54 3.04
C GLU A 71 15.93 23.48 2.99
N MET A 72 15.61 22.22 3.32
CA MET A 72 16.56 21.12 3.23
C MET A 72 17.05 20.90 1.78
N GLN A 73 16.15 21.02 0.80
CA GLN A 73 16.51 20.91 -0.61
C GLN A 73 17.37 22.09 -1.06
N LEU A 74 17.03 23.32 -0.67
CA LEU A 74 17.84 24.51 -0.96
C LEU A 74 19.24 24.38 -0.39
N LYS A 75 19.36 24.03 0.89
CA LYS A 75 20.65 23.81 1.55
C LYS A 75 21.45 22.68 0.89
N ARG A 76 20.79 21.61 0.46
CA ARG A 76 21.44 20.53 -0.29
C ARG A 76 21.97 21.04 -1.63
N SER A 77 21.19 21.81 -2.37
CA SER A 77 21.60 22.40 -3.65
C SER A 77 22.77 23.36 -3.47
N GLU A 78 22.74 24.24 -2.47
CA GLU A 78 23.86 25.13 -2.13
C GLU A 78 25.13 24.35 -1.80
N ASN A 79 25.02 23.30 -0.98
CA ASN A 79 26.17 22.46 -0.64
C ASN A 79 26.73 21.74 -1.86
N LEU A 80 25.86 21.29 -2.78
CA LEU A 80 26.30 20.64 -4.01
C LEU A 80 27.06 21.61 -4.92
N ILE A 81 26.63 22.88 -5.01
CA ILE A 81 27.30 23.91 -5.81
C ILE A 81 28.65 24.28 -5.18
N LYS A 82 28.69 24.50 -3.86
CA LYS A 82 29.91 24.95 -3.17
C LYS A 82 30.99 23.86 -3.06
N HIS A 83 30.58 22.59 -2.92
CA HIS A 83 31.48 21.47 -2.64
C HIS A 83 31.44 20.40 -3.73
N GLN A 84 31.10 20.75 -4.97
CA GLN A 84 30.88 19.78 -6.04
C GLN A 84 32.08 18.83 -6.23
N ASP A 85 33.27 19.39 -6.40
CA ASP A 85 34.48 18.63 -6.72
C ASP A 85 34.95 17.75 -5.52
N GLU A 86 34.81 18.27 -4.30
CA GLU A 86 35.10 17.52 -3.08
C GLU A 86 34.09 16.37 -2.87
N ILE A 87 32.81 16.59 -3.17
CA ILE A 87 31.76 15.56 -3.03
C ILE A 87 31.96 14.44 -4.05
N MET A 88 32.27 14.80 -5.30
CA MET A 88 32.42 13.83 -6.40
C MET A 88 33.74 13.04 -6.32
N SER A 89 34.78 13.60 -5.70
CA SER A 89 36.05 12.89 -5.47
C SER A 89 36.00 11.92 -4.29
N ARG A 90 35.07 12.09 -3.35
CA ARG A 90 34.92 11.20 -2.19
C ARG A 90 34.34 9.84 -2.58
N PRO A 91 34.94 8.71 -2.15
CA PRO A 91 34.36 7.39 -2.36
C PRO A 91 33.04 7.25 -1.59
N ALA A 92 32.10 6.50 -2.16
CA ALA A 92 30.79 6.30 -1.57
C ALA A 92 30.92 5.52 -0.25
N ARG A 93 30.29 6.05 0.80
CA ARG A 93 30.27 5.42 2.12
C ARG A 93 29.50 4.09 2.06
N THR A 94 30.16 3.00 2.38
CA THR A 94 29.54 1.66 2.42
C THR A 94 29.40 1.14 3.84
N TRP A 95 28.30 0.44 4.11
CA TRP A 95 27.91 0.00 5.46
C TRP A 95 28.13 -1.49 5.75
N PHE A 96 28.24 -2.35 4.73
CA PHE A 96 28.56 -3.79 4.91
C PHE A 96 29.19 -4.46 3.69
N GLN A 97 29.07 -3.88 2.50
CA GLN A 97 29.64 -4.40 1.25
C GLN A 97 30.62 -3.40 0.67
N SER A 98 31.73 -3.84 0.07
CA SER A 98 32.64 -2.90 -0.61
C SER A 98 31.93 -2.21 -1.79
N GLU A 99 32.42 -1.04 -2.22
CA GLU A 99 31.84 -0.35 -3.40
C GLU A 99 31.84 -1.25 -4.64
N LYS A 100 32.87 -2.09 -4.79
CA LYS A 100 33.01 -3.03 -5.91
C LYS A 100 31.91 -4.09 -5.86
N ASP A 101 31.61 -4.64 -4.69
CA ASP A 101 30.57 -5.65 -4.54
C ASP A 101 29.18 -5.06 -4.76
N LYS A 102 28.96 -3.82 -4.31
CA LYS A 102 27.70 -3.10 -4.54
C LYS A 102 27.50 -2.77 -6.03
N LYS A 103 28.56 -2.36 -6.74
CA LYS A 103 28.52 -2.15 -8.21
C LYS A 103 28.24 -3.46 -8.94
N LYS A 104 28.93 -4.55 -8.58
CA LYS A 104 28.70 -5.88 -9.17
C LYS A 104 27.26 -6.37 -8.95
N ALA A 105 26.74 -6.24 -7.73
CA ALA A 105 25.35 -6.62 -7.41
C ALA A 105 24.33 -5.78 -8.21
N LYS A 106 24.56 -4.47 -8.37
CA LYS A 106 23.70 -3.62 -9.19
C LYS A 106 23.74 -4.04 -10.66
N HIS A 107 24.92 -4.29 -11.21
CA HIS A 107 25.08 -4.77 -12.59
C HIS A 107 24.37 -6.12 -12.80
N GLN A 108 24.56 -7.08 -11.89
CA GLN A 108 23.88 -8.38 -11.95
C GLN A 108 22.35 -8.28 -11.79
N ALA A 109 21.84 -7.30 -11.06
CA ALA A 109 20.40 -7.06 -10.93
C ALA A 109 19.78 -6.39 -12.16
N THR A 110 20.55 -5.57 -12.89
CA THR A 110 20.08 -4.87 -14.11
C THR A 110 20.35 -5.63 -15.40
N GLU A 111 21.27 -6.60 -15.40
CA GLU A 111 21.44 -7.47 -16.56
C GLU A 111 20.19 -8.37 -16.70
N PRO A 112 19.51 -8.37 -17.86
CA PRO A 112 18.53 -9.40 -18.12
C PRO A 112 19.29 -10.72 -18.11
N LYS A 113 18.96 -11.63 -17.18
CA LYS A 113 19.44 -13.01 -17.23
C LYS A 113 19.23 -13.53 -18.65
N LYS A 114 20.28 -13.53 -19.46
CA LYS A 114 20.34 -14.32 -20.69
C LYS A 114 20.55 -15.75 -20.23
N GLU A 115 19.49 -16.35 -19.71
CA GLU A 115 19.43 -17.80 -19.61
C GLU A 115 19.59 -18.32 -21.03
N LYS A 116 20.76 -18.90 -21.30
CA LYS A 116 21.00 -19.77 -22.44
C LYS A 116 20.12 -20.99 -22.23
N VAL A 117 18.83 -20.87 -22.54
CA VAL A 117 17.95 -22.04 -22.66
C VAL A 117 18.09 -22.53 -24.08
N GLU A 118 18.81 -23.64 -24.19
CA GLU A 118 18.90 -24.46 -25.37
C GLU A 118 17.49 -24.82 -25.89
N LYS A 119 17.40 -24.92 -27.21
CA LYS A 119 16.22 -25.26 -28.02
C LYS A 119 15.29 -26.30 -27.33
N LYS A 120 14.01 -25.94 -27.16
CA LYS A 120 12.81 -26.62 -27.70
C LYS A 120 11.56 -26.21 -26.90
N THR A 121 10.64 -25.50 -27.56
CA THR A 121 9.21 -25.78 -27.77
C THR A 121 8.50 -24.47 -28.13
N LYS A 122 7.45 -24.57 -28.94
CA LYS A 122 6.72 -23.44 -29.53
C LYS A 122 6.38 -22.38 -28.47
N LYS A 123 6.87 -21.16 -28.68
CA LYS A 123 6.65 -20.00 -27.79
C LYS A 123 5.15 -19.75 -27.70
N ASP A 124 4.59 -19.74 -26.49
CA ASP A 124 3.15 -19.54 -26.31
C ASP A 124 2.77 -18.13 -26.80
N LYS A 125 1.63 -17.99 -27.50
CA LYS A 125 1.10 -16.71 -28.03
C LYS A 125 1.05 -15.59 -26.97
N TYR A 126 1.04 -15.95 -25.69
CA TYR A 126 0.88 -15.06 -24.55
C TYR A 126 2.14 -14.85 -23.70
N GLU A 127 3.29 -15.41 -24.11
CA GLU A 127 4.50 -15.43 -23.30
C GLU A 127 5.25 -14.07 -23.36
N GLY A 128 5.65 -13.56 -22.18
CA GLY A 128 6.32 -12.26 -22.05
C GLY A 128 5.41 -11.03 -22.03
N MET A 129 4.09 -11.18 -22.09
CA MET A 129 3.14 -10.05 -21.97
C MET A 129 2.68 -9.80 -20.52
N SER A 130 2.53 -8.52 -20.16
CA SER A 130 1.91 -8.10 -18.88
C SER A 130 0.51 -8.71 -18.72
N ARG A 131 0.14 -9.07 -17.48
CA ARG A 131 -1.19 -9.65 -17.13
C ARG A 131 -2.36 -8.90 -17.77
N ARG A 132 -2.31 -7.56 -17.81
CA ARG A 132 -3.37 -6.72 -18.41
C ARG A 132 -3.45 -6.86 -19.92
N LYS A 133 -2.30 -6.97 -20.61
CA LYS A 133 -2.21 -7.13 -22.06
C LYS A 133 -2.65 -8.55 -22.48
N ARG A 134 -2.28 -9.57 -21.70
CA ARG A 134 -2.72 -10.96 -21.91
C ARG A 134 -4.24 -11.09 -21.86
N ARG A 135 -4.89 -10.56 -20.82
CA ARG A 135 -6.35 -10.64 -20.66
C ARG A 135 -7.11 -9.92 -21.79
N ARG A 136 -6.61 -8.78 -22.25
CA ARG A 136 -7.22 -8.02 -23.35
C ARG A 136 -7.18 -8.79 -24.67
N LEU A 137 -6.05 -9.45 -24.97
CA LEU A 137 -5.88 -10.18 -26.22
C LEU A 137 -6.75 -11.45 -26.24
N GLN A 138 -6.88 -12.14 -25.10
CA GLN A 138 -7.78 -13.31 -24.97
C GLN A 138 -9.25 -12.93 -25.24
N ALA A 139 -9.75 -11.86 -24.61
CA ALA A 139 -11.13 -11.41 -24.83
C ALA A 139 -11.40 -11.04 -26.30
N MET A 140 -10.41 -10.46 -26.99
CA MET A 140 -10.54 -10.07 -28.40
C MET A 140 -10.49 -11.28 -29.35
N GLU A 141 -9.75 -12.34 -29.00
CA GLU A 141 -9.71 -13.60 -29.76
C GLU A 141 -11.03 -14.37 -29.60
N GLU A 142 -11.59 -14.42 -28.40
CA GLU A 142 -12.89 -15.02 -28.06
C GLU A 142 -14.05 -14.33 -28.79
N GLU A 143 -14.13 -13.00 -28.76
CA GLU A 143 -15.15 -12.23 -29.48
C GLU A 143 -15.07 -12.43 -31.00
N ALA A 144 -13.85 -12.55 -31.54
CA ALA A 144 -13.65 -12.82 -32.96
C ALA A 144 -14.09 -14.23 -33.37
N GLU A 145 -13.90 -15.22 -32.50
CA GLU A 145 -14.32 -16.60 -32.70
C GLU A 145 -15.84 -16.75 -32.62
N GLU A 146 -16.49 -16.14 -31.62
CA GLU A 146 -17.95 -16.07 -31.53
C GLU A 146 -18.57 -15.45 -32.78
N ARG A 147 -17.96 -14.37 -33.30
CA ARG A 147 -18.43 -13.72 -34.52
C ARG A 147 -18.27 -14.58 -35.77
N ARG A 148 -17.27 -15.48 -35.81
CA ARG A 148 -17.09 -16.46 -36.90
C ARG A 148 -18.15 -17.55 -36.81
N LEU A 149 -18.35 -18.13 -35.63
CA LEU A 149 -19.36 -19.16 -35.39
C LEU A 149 -20.77 -18.64 -35.71
N GLN A 150 -21.10 -17.41 -35.31
CA GLN A 150 -22.38 -16.77 -35.65
C GLN A 150 -22.57 -16.57 -37.16
N LYS A 151 -21.49 -16.34 -37.93
CA LYS A 151 -21.58 -16.24 -39.39
C LYS A 151 -21.81 -17.60 -40.02
N GLU A 152 -21.08 -18.63 -39.59
CA GLU A 152 -21.26 -20.02 -40.06
C GLU A 152 -22.65 -20.56 -39.74
N GLU A 153 -23.19 -20.23 -38.56
CA GLU A 153 -24.55 -20.61 -38.18
C GLU A 153 -25.62 -19.90 -39.02
N LYS A 154 -25.39 -18.63 -39.39
CA LYS A 154 -26.28 -17.90 -40.31
C LYS A 154 -26.21 -18.43 -41.73
N GLU A 155 -25.03 -18.81 -42.22
CA GLU A 155 -24.87 -19.39 -43.55
C GLU A 155 -25.46 -20.80 -43.66
N SER A 156 -25.33 -21.62 -42.62
CA SER A 156 -25.94 -22.95 -42.57
C SER A 156 -27.47 -22.89 -42.49
N LYS A 157 -28.05 -21.92 -41.77
CA LYS A 157 -29.50 -21.66 -41.77
C LYS A 157 -30.05 -21.12 -43.09
N LYS A 158 -29.20 -20.52 -43.95
CA LYS A 158 -29.59 -20.01 -45.27
C LYS A 158 -29.52 -21.07 -46.39
N LYS A 159 -28.89 -22.21 -46.12
CA LYS A 159 -28.75 -23.35 -47.07
C LYS A 159 -29.76 -24.49 -46.81
N LYS A 160 -30.57 -24.41 -45.76
CA LYS A 160 -31.76 -25.25 -45.54
C LYS A 160 -33.00 -24.47 -45.94
#